data_AF-A0A5N5X172-F1
#
_entry.id   AF-A0A5N5X172-F1
#
_cell.length_a   1.000
_cell.length_b   1.000
_cell.length_c   1.000
_cell.angle_alpha   90.00
_cell.angle_beta   90.00
_cell.angle_gamma   90.00
#
_symmetry.space_group_name_H-M   'P 1'
#
loop_
_entity.id
_entity.type
_entity.pdbx_description
1 polymer ?
#
loop_
_entity_poly.entity_id
_entity_poly.type
_entity_poly.pdbx_seq_one_letter_code
_entity_poly.pdbx_strand_id
1 'polypeptide(L)'
;MHEMSHMGPRAFNHEQSSDAEAEYDRLRDLARQEAQKRGSCFQRSQEAYSNGDGAAAKELSEQGKAHGRKMEEYNKRASEFIFRENNAEGRVEPDTIDLHGQFVEEAEEILEERIKYAKAHGQTHLHVIVGKGNHSANHLQKIKPRVEQVCRELGLQYTTEENAGRIYVNLTGGPADMPTLPAHSGYGPSPSQYPGQQHNQQQQQQQQQDNRDPVAEAVNAVLPRVLRKLEKACCVVM
;
A
#
# COMPACT_ATOMS: atom_id res chain seq x y z
N MET A 1 20.86 -12.18 -10.60
CA MET A 1 19.64 -12.08 -11.43
C MET A 1 18.56 -11.52 -10.51
N HIS A 2 18.16 -10.26 -10.68
CA HIS A 2 17.10 -9.65 -9.86
C HIS A 2 15.76 -10.12 -10.42
N GLU A 3 15.05 -10.94 -9.65
CA GLU A 3 13.74 -11.48 -10.00
C GLU A 3 12.70 -10.35 -9.89
N MET A 4 12.38 -9.73 -11.03
CA MET A 4 11.45 -8.60 -11.10
C MET A 4 10.02 -9.09 -10.87
N SER A 5 9.43 -8.65 -9.77
CA SER A 5 8.07 -8.98 -9.34
C SER A 5 7.03 -8.42 -10.32
N HIS A 6 6.54 -9.26 -11.22
CA HIS A 6 5.43 -9.00 -12.13
C HIS A 6 4.09 -8.95 -11.38
N MET A 7 3.44 -7.79 -11.23
CA MET A 7 2.07 -7.77 -10.71
C MET A 7 1.10 -8.29 -11.78
N GLY A 8 0.24 -9.22 -11.37
CA GLY A 8 -0.87 -9.78 -12.15
C GLY A 8 -2.08 -8.83 -12.26
N PRO A 9 -3.19 -9.30 -12.85
CA PRO A 9 -4.14 -8.48 -13.62
C PRO A 9 -5.08 -7.54 -12.83
N ARG A 10 -4.91 -7.34 -11.52
CA ARG A 10 -5.69 -6.35 -10.74
C ARG A 10 -4.88 -5.76 -9.59
N ALA A 11 -4.51 -4.49 -9.72
CA ALA A 11 -3.75 -3.74 -8.72
C ALA A 11 -4.62 -3.12 -7.60
N PHE A 12 -5.95 -3.15 -7.73
CA PHE A 12 -6.88 -2.49 -6.81
C PHE A 12 -7.71 -3.50 -6.00
N ASN A 13 -8.10 -3.08 -4.80
CA ASN A 13 -8.86 -3.89 -3.85
C ASN A 13 -10.40 -3.70 -3.98
N HIS A 14 -10.83 -2.70 -4.75
CA HIS A 14 -12.23 -2.36 -5.01
C HIS A 14 -12.50 -2.30 -6.52
N GLU A 15 -13.77 -2.40 -6.94
CA GLU A 15 -14.17 -2.11 -8.33
C GLU A 15 -13.85 -0.65 -8.63
N GLN A 16 -12.75 -0.42 -9.34
CA GLN A 16 -12.32 0.90 -9.79
C GLN A 16 -12.62 1.12 -11.26
N SER A 17 -12.59 2.40 -11.69
CA SER A 17 -12.64 2.73 -13.11
C SER A 17 -11.46 2.08 -13.83
N SER A 18 -11.70 1.47 -14.98
CA SER A 18 -10.67 0.89 -15.86
C SER A 18 -9.49 1.83 -16.13
N ASP A 19 -9.73 3.13 -16.02
CA ASP A 19 -8.74 4.18 -16.28
C ASP A 19 -7.68 4.28 -15.17
N ALA A 20 -8.03 4.00 -13.91
CA ALA A 20 -7.07 4.00 -12.80
C ALA A 20 -6.13 2.79 -12.89
N GLU A 21 -6.68 1.63 -13.27
CA GLU A 21 -5.91 0.44 -13.62
C GLU A 21 -4.93 0.68 -14.76
N ALA A 22 -5.41 1.28 -15.85
CA ALA A 22 -4.57 1.58 -17.00
C ALA A 22 -3.42 2.54 -16.66
N GLU A 23 -3.66 3.59 -15.86
CA GLU A 23 -2.60 4.55 -15.50
C GLU A 23 -1.56 3.94 -14.55
N TYR A 24 -1.99 3.15 -13.56
CA TYR A 24 -1.07 2.43 -12.69
C TYR A 24 -0.15 1.48 -13.49
N ASP A 25 -0.75 0.66 -14.36
CA ASP A 25 0.01 -0.29 -15.18
C ASP A 25 0.95 0.45 -16.14
N ARG A 26 0.50 1.55 -16.74
CA ARG A 26 1.34 2.40 -17.59
C ARG A 26 2.56 2.92 -16.83
N LEU A 27 2.40 3.41 -15.60
CA LEU A 27 3.52 3.93 -14.79
C LEU A 27 4.51 2.81 -14.44
N ARG A 28 4.02 1.62 -14.05
CA ARG A 28 4.87 0.45 -13.78
C ARG A 28 5.58 -0.04 -15.04
N ASP A 29 4.94 0.01 -16.19
CA ASP A 29 5.55 -0.37 -17.47
C ASP A 29 6.63 0.61 -17.91
N LEU A 30 6.43 1.92 -17.72
CA LEU A 30 7.48 2.91 -17.95
C LEU A 30 8.70 2.66 -17.05
N ALA A 31 8.48 2.33 -15.77
CA ALA A 31 9.56 1.95 -14.87
C ALA A 31 10.31 0.70 -15.36
N ARG A 32 9.59 -0.34 -15.82
CA ARG A 32 10.19 -1.57 -16.39
C ARG A 32 11.03 -1.28 -17.63
N GLN A 33 10.55 -0.41 -18.52
CA GLN A 33 11.30 -0.01 -19.72
C GLN A 33 12.60 0.72 -19.35
N GLU A 34 12.56 1.64 -18.39
CA GLU A 34 13.77 2.32 -17.91
C GLU A 34 14.73 1.35 -17.19
N ALA A 35 14.21 0.35 -16.47
CA ALA A 35 15.03 -0.71 -15.87
C ALA A 35 15.77 -1.56 -16.93
N GLN A 36 15.11 -1.90 -18.04
CA GLN A 36 15.73 -2.61 -19.16
C GLN A 36 16.85 -1.78 -19.81
N LYS A 37 16.59 -0.48 -20.07
CA LYS A 37 17.61 0.44 -20.62
C LYS A 37 18.80 0.58 -19.66
N ARG A 38 18.54 0.75 -18.36
CA ARG A 38 19.58 0.76 -17.30
C ARG A 38 20.44 -0.50 -17.36
N GLY A 39 19.81 -1.67 -17.44
CA GLY A 39 20.51 -2.96 -17.53
C GLY A 39 21.42 -3.03 -18.76
N SER A 40 20.92 -2.64 -19.92
CA SER A 40 21.70 -2.59 -21.16
C SER A 40 22.89 -1.63 -21.08
N CYS A 41 22.68 -0.42 -20.53
CA CYS A 41 23.77 0.55 -20.33
C CYS A 41 24.88 -0.01 -19.42
N PHE A 42 24.52 -0.65 -18.31
CA PHE A 42 25.53 -1.21 -17.40
C PHE A 42 26.24 -2.43 -17.98
N GLN A 43 25.55 -3.28 -18.72
CA GLN A 43 26.20 -4.39 -19.44
C GLN A 43 27.24 -3.84 -20.42
N ARG A 44 26.85 -2.89 -21.27
CA ARG A 44 27.75 -2.28 -22.26
C ARG A 44 28.90 -1.50 -21.59
N SER A 45 28.63 -0.84 -20.46
CA SER A 45 29.65 -0.17 -19.65
C SER A 45 30.71 -1.15 -19.16
N GLN A 46 30.29 -2.33 -18.67
CA GLN A 46 31.19 -3.39 -18.23
C GLN A 46 32.03 -3.97 -19.37
N GLU A 47 31.42 -4.17 -20.54
CA GLU A 47 32.11 -4.62 -21.75
C GLU A 47 33.16 -3.59 -22.20
N ALA A 48 32.81 -2.30 -22.28
CA ALA A 48 33.74 -1.22 -22.63
C ALA A 48 34.93 -1.14 -21.67
N TYR A 49 34.67 -1.24 -20.36
CA TYR A 49 35.72 -1.26 -19.34
C TYR A 49 36.66 -2.46 -19.53
N SER A 50 36.11 -3.63 -19.82
CA SER A 50 36.89 -4.87 -20.03
C SER A 50 37.75 -4.82 -21.29
N ASN A 51 37.36 -4.01 -22.27
CA ASN A 51 38.11 -3.75 -23.50
C ASN A 51 39.14 -2.60 -23.36
N GLY A 52 39.26 -2.00 -22.17
CA GLY A 52 40.18 -0.89 -21.90
C GLY A 52 39.66 0.50 -22.30
N ASP A 53 38.42 0.62 -22.75
CA ASP A 53 37.79 1.90 -23.08
C ASP A 53 37.08 2.49 -21.84
N GLY A 54 37.87 3.11 -20.97
CA GLY A 54 37.38 3.73 -19.74
C GLY A 54 36.45 4.92 -19.99
N ALA A 55 36.62 5.65 -21.09
CA ALA A 55 35.80 6.81 -21.42
C ALA A 55 34.38 6.38 -21.80
N ALA A 56 34.25 5.41 -22.73
CA ALA A 56 32.95 4.85 -23.09
C ALA A 56 32.28 4.15 -21.90
N ALA A 57 33.06 3.42 -21.08
CA ALA A 57 32.54 2.79 -19.87
C ALA A 57 31.91 3.81 -18.92
N LYS A 58 32.60 4.94 -18.69
CA LYS A 58 32.12 6.02 -17.84
C LYS A 58 30.84 6.64 -18.36
N GLU A 59 30.78 6.98 -19.65
CA GLU A 59 29.60 7.56 -20.28
C GLU A 59 28.37 6.62 -20.17
N LEU A 60 28.55 5.34 -20.52
CA LEU A 60 27.48 4.34 -20.41
C LEU A 60 27.03 4.13 -18.97
N SER A 61 27.93 4.21 -17.99
CA SER A 61 27.59 4.16 -16.57
C SER A 61 26.71 5.35 -16.16
N GLU A 62 27.03 6.56 -16.62
CA GLU A 62 26.24 7.76 -16.35
C GLU A 62 24.86 7.70 -17.01
N GLN A 63 24.77 7.22 -18.24
CA GLN A 63 23.49 6.94 -18.91
C GLN A 63 22.66 5.90 -18.13
N GLY A 64 23.28 4.81 -17.68
CA GLY A 64 22.63 3.79 -16.85
C GLY A 64 22.08 4.36 -15.53
N LYS A 65 22.84 5.25 -14.87
CA LYS A 65 22.37 5.97 -13.68
C LYS A 65 21.21 6.91 -13.99
N ALA A 66 21.21 7.58 -15.15
CA ALA A 66 20.11 8.43 -15.57
C ALA A 66 18.81 7.64 -15.79
N HIS A 67 18.89 6.47 -16.44
CA HIS A 67 17.76 5.55 -16.56
C HIS A 67 17.30 5.02 -15.19
N GLY A 68 18.24 4.76 -14.26
CA GLY A 68 17.90 4.40 -12.87
C GLY A 68 17.06 5.46 -12.16
N ARG A 69 17.44 6.74 -12.26
CA ARG A 69 16.66 7.85 -11.67
C ARG A 69 15.24 7.93 -12.26
N LYS A 70 15.08 7.75 -13.57
CA LYS A 70 13.77 7.75 -14.22
C LYS A 70 12.92 6.55 -13.81
N MET A 71 13.51 5.38 -13.70
CA MET A 71 12.85 4.17 -13.19
C MET A 71 12.30 4.41 -11.77
N GLU A 72 13.12 4.96 -10.88
CA GLU A 72 12.72 5.32 -9.51
C GLU A 72 11.58 6.36 -9.51
N GLU A 73 11.65 7.39 -10.35
CA GLU A 73 10.60 8.40 -10.51
C GLU A 73 9.26 7.80 -10.95
N TYR A 74 9.27 6.89 -11.93
CA TYR A 74 8.04 6.23 -12.39
C TYR A 74 7.47 5.26 -11.34
N ASN A 75 8.31 4.50 -10.66
CA ASN A 75 7.86 3.64 -9.55
C ASN A 75 7.24 4.46 -8.42
N LYS A 76 7.89 5.56 -8.03
CA LYS A 76 7.36 6.48 -7.02
C LYS A 76 6.00 7.02 -7.42
N ARG A 77 5.83 7.47 -8.67
CA ARG A 77 4.54 7.94 -9.18
C ARG A 77 3.48 6.84 -9.14
N ALA A 78 3.82 5.61 -9.53
CA ALA A 78 2.90 4.48 -9.48
C ALA A 78 2.46 4.19 -8.04
N SER A 79 3.42 4.16 -7.11
CA SER A 79 3.20 3.94 -5.68
C SER A 79 2.30 5.01 -5.05
N GLU A 80 2.58 6.28 -5.30
CA GLU A 80 1.77 7.41 -4.81
C GLU A 80 0.35 7.39 -5.39
N PHE A 81 0.21 7.02 -6.67
CA PHE A 81 -1.07 6.91 -7.34
C PHE A 81 -1.94 5.83 -6.70
N ILE A 82 -1.45 4.58 -6.65
CA ILE A 82 -2.21 3.46 -6.08
C ILE A 82 -2.50 3.66 -4.58
N PHE A 83 -1.56 4.24 -3.84
CA PHE A 83 -1.76 4.57 -2.43
C PHE A 83 -2.93 5.53 -2.24
N ARG A 84 -2.94 6.62 -3.01
CA ARG A 84 -3.98 7.65 -2.95
C ARG A 84 -5.35 7.08 -3.33
N GLU A 85 -5.42 6.29 -4.39
CA GLU A 85 -6.67 5.70 -4.85
C GLU A 85 -7.24 4.69 -3.83
N ASN A 86 -6.39 3.85 -3.23
CA ASN A 86 -6.83 2.86 -2.25
C ASN A 86 -7.19 3.48 -0.88
N ASN A 87 -6.54 4.58 -0.51
CA ASN A 87 -6.72 5.24 0.80
C ASN A 87 -7.48 6.57 0.69
N ALA A 88 -8.21 6.79 -0.40
CA ALA A 88 -9.05 7.97 -0.56
C ALA A 88 -10.15 8.00 0.53
N GLU A 89 -10.66 9.20 0.82
CA GLU A 89 -11.71 9.39 1.82
C GLU A 89 -12.92 8.49 1.51
N GLY A 90 -13.38 7.74 2.53
CA GLY A 90 -14.49 6.79 2.40
C GLY A 90 -14.13 5.44 1.78
N ARG A 91 -12.86 5.18 1.39
CA ARG A 91 -12.42 3.86 0.91
C ARG A 91 -12.00 2.91 2.03
N VAL A 92 -11.35 3.45 3.05
CA VAL A 92 -10.89 2.71 4.23
C VAL A 92 -11.27 3.47 5.49
N GLU A 93 -11.41 2.74 6.59
CA GLU A 93 -11.67 3.33 7.91
C GLU A 93 -10.45 4.15 8.39
N PRO A 94 -10.63 5.14 9.28
CA PRO A 94 -9.54 6.00 9.74
C PRO A 94 -8.38 5.27 10.45
N ASP A 95 -8.65 4.10 11.02
CA ASP A 95 -7.69 3.19 11.67
C ASP A 95 -7.12 2.13 10.71
N THR A 96 -7.39 2.27 9.42
CA THR A 96 -7.00 1.32 8.39
C THR A 96 -6.03 1.95 7.39
N ILE A 97 -5.11 1.15 6.86
CA ILE A 97 -4.24 1.53 5.74
C ILE A 97 -4.21 0.40 4.72
N ASP A 98 -4.41 0.74 3.44
CA ASP A 98 -4.34 -0.20 2.33
C ASP A 98 -3.00 -0.08 1.59
N LEU A 99 -2.19 -1.13 1.67
CA LEU A 99 -0.88 -1.27 1.02
C LEU A 99 -0.95 -2.21 -0.20
N HIS A 100 -2.14 -2.61 -0.63
CA HIS A 100 -2.31 -3.41 -1.83
C HIS A 100 -1.77 -2.67 -3.07
N GLY A 101 -1.09 -3.42 -3.95
CA GLY A 101 -0.48 -2.86 -5.16
C GLY A 101 0.85 -2.14 -4.94
N GLN A 102 1.34 -2.05 -3.70
CA GLN A 102 2.69 -1.54 -3.41
C GLN A 102 3.76 -2.61 -3.67
N PHE A 103 4.99 -2.18 -4.00
CA PHE A 103 6.17 -3.03 -3.85
C PHE A 103 6.56 -3.14 -2.38
N VAL A 104 7.40 -4.13 -2.07
CA VAL A 104 7.74 -4.49 -0.69
C VAL A 104 8.39 -3.33 0.05
N GLU A 105 9.34 -2.68 -0.61
CA GLU A 105 10.09 -1.53 -0.09
C GLU A 105 9.16 -0.31 0.09
N GLU A 106 8.27 -0.07 -0.88
CA GLU A 106 7.28 1.02 -0.82
C GLU A 106 6.30 0.81 0.35
N ALA A 107 5.79 -0.42 0.52
CA ALA A 107 4.87 -0.78 1.59
C ALA A 107 5.49 -0.63 2.98
N GLU A 108 6.77 -0.99 3.12
CA GLU A 108 7.53 -0.82 4.35
C GLU A 108 7.63 0.66 4.76
N GLU A 109 8.11 1.52 3.85
CA GLU A 109 8.28 2.95 4.11
C GLU A 109 6.95 3.60 4.53
N ILE A 110 5.89 3.32 3.76
CA ILE A 110 4.54 3.83 4.04
C ILE A 110 4.01 3.34 5.40
N LEU A 111 4.20 2.06 5.71
CA LEU A 111 3.73 1.48 6.97
C LEU A 111 4.43 2.10 8.18
N GLU A 112 5.75 2.27 8.12
CA GLU A 112 6.50 2.89 9.20
C GLU A 112 6.02 4.31 9.49
N GLU A 113 5.82 5.11 8.44
CA GLU A 113 5.31 6.48 8.58
C GLU A 113 3.89 6.49 9.17
N ARG A 114 3.01 5.60 8.71
CA ARG A 114 1.64 5.48 9.23
C ARG A 114 1.62 5.08 10.70
N ILE A 115 2.49 4.17 11.12
CA ILE A 115 2.62 3.76 12.54
C ILE A 115 3.13 4.91 13.39
N LYS A 116 4.15 5.64 12.94
CA LYS A 116 4.68 6.84 13.63
C LYS A 116 3.57 7.88 13.81
N TYR A 117 2.81 8.15 12.74
CA TYR A 117 1.65 9.05 12.78
C TYR A 117 0.57 8.56 13.76
N ALA A 118 0.20 7.28 13.68
CA ALA A 118 -0.85 6.68 14.52
C ALA A 118 -0.53 6.86 16.02
N LYS A 119 0.70 6.52 16.41
CA LYS A 119 1.19 6.66 17.79
C LYS A 119 1.19 8.12 18.25
N ALA A 120 1.65 9.04 17.38
CA ALA A 120 1.68 10.47 17.69
C ALA A 120 0.28 11.07 17.91
N HIS A 121 -0.75 10.47 17.30
CA HIS A 121 -2.15 10.91 17.41
C HIS A 121 -2.98 10.06 18.39
N GLY A 122 -2.33 9.23 19.22
CA GLY A 122 -3.00 8.46 20.26
C GLY A 122 -3.85 7.28 19.75
N GLN A 123 -3.67 6.85 18.50
CA GLN A 123 -4.32 5.62 18.01
C GLN A 123 -3.72 4.41 18.73
N THR A 124 -4.60 3.48 19.16
CA THR A 124 -4.19 2.29 19.92
C THR A 124 -3.89 1.09 19.01
N HIS A 125 -4.39 1.10 17.79
CA HIS A 125 -4.24 0.00 16.84
C HIS A 125 -4.27 0.53 15.39
N LEU A 126 -3.92 -0.36 14.46
CA LEU A 126 -3.94 -0.11 13.02
C LEU A 126 -4.32 -1.41 12.29
N HIS A 127 -5.28 -1.35 11.37
CA HIS A 127 -5.55 -2.42 10.43
C HIS A 127 -4.75 -2.18 9.13
N VAL A 128 -3.96 -3.16 8.71
CA VAL A 128 -3.10 -3.08 7.52
C VAL A 128 -3.60 -4.06 6.47
N ILE A 129 -4.10 -3.56 5.34
CA ILE A 129 -4.50 -4.38 4.21
C ILE A 129 -3.27 -4.66 3.34
N VAL A 130 -2.90 -5.94 3.23
CA VAL A 130 -1.74 -6.41 2.45
C VAL A 130 -2.14 -7.08 1.13
N GLY A 131 -3.44 -7.16 0.87
CA GLY A 131 -4.04 -7.85 -0.29
C GLY A 131 -4.04 -9.36 -0.12
N LYS A 132 -4.84 -10.10 -0.92
CA LYS A 132 -4.99 -11.56 -0.80
C LYS A 132 -3.92 -12.38 -1.53
N GLY A 133 -2.99 -11.74 -2.22
CA GLY A 133 -1.95 -12.42 -3.01
C GLY A 133 -2.43 -12.98 -4.36
N ASN A 134 -3.71 -12.86 -4.71
CA ASN A 134 -4.27 -13.37 -5.97
C ASN A 134 -3.65 -12.72 -7.24
N HIS A 135 -2.95 -11.60 -7.09
CA HIS A 135 -2.48 -10.76 -8.19
C HIS A 135 -1.00 -10.37 -8.07
N SER A 136 -0.25 -10.96 -7.15
CA SER A 136 1.20 -10.77 -7.14
C SER A 136 1.88 -11.73 -8.13
N ALA A 137 3.13 -11.43 -8.49
CA ALA A 137 3.95 -12.33 -9.29
C ALA A 137 3.95 -13.72 -8.64
N ASN A 138 3.52 -14.74 -9.39
CA ASN A 138 3.43 -16.12 -8.92
C ASN A 138 2.45 -16.36 -7.74
N HIS A 139 1.47 -15.47 -7.53
CA HIS A 139 0.52 -15.53 -6.40
C HIS A 139 1.20 -15.46 -5.00
N LEU A 140 2.43 -14.96 -4.93
CA LEU A 140 3.18 -14.84 -3.68
C LEU A 140 2.84 -13.53 -2.97
N GLN A 141 2.19 -13.59 -1.82
CA GLN A 141 1.87 -12.42 -1.00
C GLN A 141 3.16 -11.86 -0.34
N LYS A 142 3.97 -11.11 -1.08
CA LYS A 142 5.27 -10.61 -0.61
C LYS A 142 5.17 -9.48 0.43
N ILE A 143 4.06 -8.75 0.47
CA ILE A 143 3.86 -7.63 1.40
C ILE A 143 3.62 -8.14 2.82
N LYS A 144 2.78 -9.17 3.00
CA LYS A 144 2.49 -9.76 4.32
C LYS A 144 3.75 -10.04 5.15
N PRO A 145 4.71 -10.87 4.70
CA PRO A 145 5.88 -11.19 5.51
C PRO A 145 6.71 -9.95 5.83
N ARG A 146 6.72 -8.93 4.96
CA ARG A 146 7.42 -7.67 5.25
C ARG A 146 6.72 -6.85 6.32
N VAL A 147 5.39 -6.72 6.26
CA VAL A 147 4.60 -6.02 7.30
C VAL A 147 4.79 -6.69 8.66
N GLU A 148 4.76 -8.02 8.70
CA GLU A 148 5.04 -8.78 9.92
C GLU A 148 6.46 -8.52 10.44
N GLN A 149 7.45 -8.41 9.54
CA GLN A 149 8.82 -8.07 9.90
C GLN A 149 8.94 -6.67 10.50
N VAL A 150 8.32 -5.67 9.88
CA VAL A 150 8.30 -4.29 10.42
C VAL A 150 7.67 -4.25 11.81
N CYS A 151 6.57 -4.99 12.03
CA CYS A 151 5.96 -5.08 13.35
C CYS A 151 6.92 -5.67 14.39
N ARG A 152 7.65 -6.75 14.06
CA ARG A 152 8.66 -7.34 14.95
C ARG A 152 9.82 -6.38 15.24
N GLU A 153 10.32 -5.68 14.22
CA GLU A 153 11.41 -4.70 14.33
C GLU A 153 11.01 -3.51 15.23
N LEU A 154 9.74 -3.12 15.21
CA LEU A 154 9.18 -2.06 16.05
C LEU A 154 8.69 -2.54 17.43
N GLY A 155 8.85 -3.82 17.75
CA GLY A 155 8.38 -4.42 19.01
C GLY A 155 6.85 -4.44 19.16
N LEU A 156 6.12 -4.41 18.05
CA LEU A 156 4.66 -4.41 18.01
C LEU A 156 4.12 -5.83 17.90
N GLN A 157 3.06 -6.10 18.65
CA GLN A 157 2.29 -7.34 18.49
C GLN A 157 1.30 -7.17 17.32
N TYR A 158 1.09 -8.25 16.57
CA TYR A 158 0.16 -8.27 15.45
C TYR A 158 -0.57 -9.61 15.35
N THR A 159 -1.75 -9.59 14.74
CA THR A 159 -2.57 -10.77 14.45
C THR A 159 -3.05 -10.70 13.01
N THR A 160 -2.95 -11.82 12.28
CA THR A 160 -3.50 -11.91 10.93
C THR A 160 -5.00 -12.17 11.00
N GLU A 161 -5.78 -11.39 10.27
CA GLU A 161 -7.19 -11.67 10.03
C GLU A 161 -7.31 -12.65 8.86
N GLU A 162 -7.40 -13.95 9.19
CA GLU A 162 -7.64 -15.00 8.21
C GLU A 162 -8.93 -14.67 7.44
N ASN A 163 -8.85 -14.63 6.09
CA ASN A 163 -9.89 -14.31 5.09
C ASN A 163 -9.92 -12.90 4.50
N ALA A 164 -9.33 -11.88 5.15
CA ALA A 164 -9.41 -10.50 4.65
C ALA A 164 -8.15 -10.00 3.93
N GLY A 165 -7.01 -10.69 4.06
CA GLY A 165 -5.73 -10.12 3.63
C GLY A 165 -5.37 -8.88 4.46
N ARG A 166 -5.74 -8.89 5.75
CA ARG A 166 -5.55 -7.81 6.71
C ARG A 166 -4.75 -8.28 7.91
N ILE A 167 -4.00 -7.36 8.51
CA ILE A 167 -3.20 -7.58 9.71
C ILE A 167 -3.62 -6.51 10.72
N TYR A 168 -4.06 -6.94 11.89
CA TYR A 168 -4.26 -6.06 13.04
C TYR A 168 -2.93 -5.84 13.74
N VAL A 169 -2.55 -4.59 13.97
CA VAL A 169 -1.33 -4.20 14.67
C VAL A 169 -1.70 -3.44 15.94
N ASN A 170 -1.27 -3.94 17.08
CA ASN A 170 -1.42 -3.24 18.35
C ASN A 170 -0.29 -2.21 18.51
N LEU A 171 -0.63 -0.93 18.69
CA LEU A 171 0.33 0.17 18.80
C LEU A 171 0.71 0.50 20.25
N THR A 172 0.00 -0.04 21.24
CA THR A 172 0.23 0.22 22.67
C THR A 172 1.30 -0.69 23.30
N GLY A 173 1.84 -1.66 22.54
CA GLY A 173 2.85 -2.60 23.03
C GLY A 173 2.31 -3.75 23.88
N GLY A 174 0.98 -3.86 24.00
CA GLY A 174 0.30 -5.00 24.63
C GLY A 174 0.04 -6.15 23.64
N PRO A 175 -0.61 -7.24 24.08
CA PRO A 175 -0.98 -8.35 23.19
C PRO A 175 -1.89 -7.86 22.05
N ALA A 176 -1.75 -8.46 20.87
CA ALA A 176 -2.60 -8.18 19.71
C ALA A 176 -3.91 -8.96 19.79
N ASP A 177 -4.61 -8.85 20.93
CA ASP A 177 -5.96 -9.34 21.05
C ASP A 177 -6.85 -8.43 20.20
N MET A 178 -7.38 -8.98 19.10
CA MET A 178 -8.42 -8.27 18.37
C MET A 178 -9.59 -8.05 19.33
N PRO A 179 -10.16 -6.83 19.41
CA PRO A 179 -11.42 -6.66 20.11
C PRO A 179 -12.40 -7.60 19.43
N THR A 180 -12.84 -8.63 20.17
CA THR A 180 -13.98 -9.41 19.74
C THR A 180 -15.11 -8.42 19.59
N LEU A 181 -15.58 -8.21 18.35
CA LEU A 181 -16.87 -7.57 18.12
C LEU A 181 -17.82 -8.18 19.14
N PRO A 182 -18.51 -7.39 19.99
CA PRO A 182 -19.32 -7.94 21.05
C PRO A 182 -20.28 -8.91 20.40
N ALA A 183 -20.07 -10.20 20.67
CA ALA A 183 -21.01 -11.24 20.34
C ALA A 183 -22.31 -10.76 20.96
N HIS A 184 -23.28 -10.42 20.11
CA HIS A 184 -24.57 -9.95 20.54
C HIS A 184 -25.08 -10.96 21.57
N SER A 185 -25.22 -10.49 22.81
CA SER A 185 -25.52 -11.35 23.95
C SER A 185 -26.87 -12.00 23.73
N GLY A 186 -26.89 -13.31 23.53
CA GLY A 186 -28.12 -14.05 23.31
C GLY A 186 -27.92 -15.56 23.36
N TYR A 187 -27.78 -16.09 24.57
CA TYR A 187 -28.19 -17.43 25.03
C TYR A 187 -27.85 -18.66 24.17
N GLY A 188 -27.11 -19.59 24.76
CA GLY A 188 -27.29 -21.04 24.53
C GLY A 188 -27.59 -21.75 25.86
N PRO A 189 -27.89 -23.06 25.91
CA PRO A 189 -28.19 -23.99 24.80
C PRO A 189 -29.43 -24.90 25.06
N SER A 190 -29.98 -25.55 24.03
CA SER A 190 -30.54 -26.93 24.10
C SER A 190 -31.06 -27.45 22.74
N PRO A 191 -31.15 -28.79 22.53
CA PRO A 191 -31.12 -29.43 21.21
C PRO A 191 -32.48 -29.93 20.67
N SER A 192 -32.46 -30.22 19.36
CA SER A 192 -33.39 -31.06 18.58
C SER A 192 -34.75 -30.49 18.18
N GLN A 193 -35.01 -30.56 16.85
CA GLN A 193 -36.10 -31.28 16.18
C GLN A 193 -36.75 -30.47 15.03
N TYR A 194 -36.52 -30.91 13.78
CA TYR A 194 -37.33 -30.55 12.60
C TYR A 194 -38.76 -31.12 12.80
N PRO A 195 -39.86 -30.46 12.36
CA PRO A 195 -40.14 -30.23 10.92
C PRO A 195 -41.02 -28.99 10.56
N GLY A 196 -41.19 -28.74 9.25
CA GLY A 196 -42.46 -28.22 8.69
C GLY A 196 -42.44 -26.83 8.05
N GLN A 197 -42.76 -26.79 6.76
CA GLN A 197 -43.06 -25.59 5.95
C GLN A 197 -44.25 -24.79 6.47
N GLN A 198 -44.21 -23.46 6.38
CA GLN A 198 -45.32 -22.70 5.77
C GLN A 198 -44.93 -21.28 5.36
N HIS A 199 -45.49 -20.90 4.22
CA HIS A 199 -45.40 -19.64 3.49
C HIS A 199 -46.43 -18.64 4.07
N ASN A 200 -46.08 -17.38 4.33
CA ASN A 200 -46.85 -16.23 3.82
C ASN A 200 -46.21 -14.85 4.08
N GLN A 201 -46.09 -14.09 2.99
CA GLN A 201 -46.43 -12.67 2.77
C GLN A 201 -46.47 -11.63 3.92
N GLN A 202 -45.75 -10.52 3.69
CA GLN A 202 -46.27 -9.17 3.31
C GLN A 202 -45.69 -7.97 4.10
N GLN A 203 -45.37 -6.94 3.30
CA GLN A 203 -45.34 -5.48 3.54
C GLN A 203 -44.25 -4.89 4.46
N GLN A 204 -43.37 -3.98 4.00
CA GLN A 204 -43.51 -2.63 3.41
C GLN A 204 -43.26 -1.56 4.50
N GLN A 205 -42.15 -0.80 4.42
CA GLN A 205 -42.14 0.68 4.33
C GLN A 205 -40.75 1.28 4.54
N GLN A 206 -40.52 2.32 3.73
CA GLN A 206 -39.45 3.30 3.80
C GLN A 206 -39.48 4.07 5.12
N GLN A 207 -38.31 4.51 5.59
CA GLN A 207 -38.14 5.91 5.96
C GLN A 207 -36.69 6.33 5.83
N GLN A 208 -36.48 7.27 4.91
CA GLN A 208 -35.37 8.24 4.97
C GLN A 208 -35.51 9.03 6.26
N GLN A 209 -34.42 9.18 6.99
CA GLN A 209 -34.27 10.31 7.89
C GLN A 209 -32.89 10.92 7.70
N ASP A 210 -32.95 12.07 7.02
CA ASP A 210 -31.99 13.16 7.05
C ASP A 210 -31.58 13.44 8.50
N ASN A 211 -30.29 13.28 8.80
CA ASN A 211 -29.69 13.92 9.97
C ASN A 211 -28.37 14.55 9.55
N ARG A 212 -28.48 15.80 9.12
CA ARG A 212 -27.39 16.77 9.13
C ARG A 212 -26.96 16.98 10.58
N ASP A 213 -25.74 16.58 10.91
CA ASP A 213 -25.06 17.05 12.11
C ASP A 213 -23.63 17.53 11.78
N PRO A 214 -23.14 18.57 12.48
CA PRO A 214 -22.23 19.55 11.94
C PRO A 214 -20.79 19.29 12.38
N VAL A 215 -20.01 18.59 11.56
CA VAL A 215 -18.53 18.57 11.66
C VAL A 215 -17.94 18.56 10.24
N ALA A 216 -18.43 19.46 9.39
CA ALA A 216 -17.99 19.64 8.01
C ALA A 216 -16.86 20.68 7.88
N GLU A 217 -15.94 20.76 8.85
CA GLU A 217 -14.86 21.75 8.81
C GLU A 217 -13.59 21.28 9.56
N ALA A 218 -12.95 20.20 9.09
CA ALA A 218 -11.58 19.87 9.54
C ALA A 218 -10.76 18.91 8.65
N VAL A 219 -11.07 18.72 7.36
CA VAL A 219 -10.28 17.82 6.50
C VAL A 219 -9.96 18.45 5.14
N ASN A 220 -9.15 19.51 5.18
CA ASN A 220 -8.42 20.00 4.01
C ASN A 220 -7.02 20.53 4.37
N ALA A 221 -6.45 20.03 5.47
CA ALA A 221 -5.21 20.55 6.04
C ALA A 221 -4.11 19.49 6.25
N VAL A 222 -4.11 18.40 5.48
CA VAL A 222 -3.01 17.42 5.49
C VAL A 222 -2.28 17.42 4.15
N LEU A 223 -1.57 18.52 3.91
CA LEU A 223 -0.35 18.51 3.10
C LEU A 223 0.63 19.55 3.68
N PRO A 224 1.51 19.14 4.61
CA PRO A 224 2.82 19.80 4.70
C PRO A 224 3.93 18.78 5.10
N ARG A 225 5.20 18.76 4.68
CA ARG A 225 6.15 19.74 4.11
C ARG A 225 7.33 19.02 3.41
N VAL A 226 7.27 18.73 2.10
CA VAL A 226 8.48 18.31 1.33
C VAL A 226 8.74 19.23 0.12
N LEU A 227 8.10 20.40 0.06
CA LEU A 227 8.26 21.35 -1.07
C LEU A 227 8.74 22.77 -0.70
N ARG A 228 9.52 22.94 0.39
CA ARG A 228 10.23 24.22 0.62
C ARG A 228 11.64 24.02 1.16
N LYS A 229 12.55 23.55 0.30
CA LYS A 229 14.00 23.78 0.47
C LYS A 229 14.71 23.85 -0.88
N LEU A 230 14.21 24.64 -1.82
CA LEU A 230 15.04 25.11 -2.93
C LEU A 230 14.54 26.49 -3.34
N GLU A 231 15.03 27.52 -2.69
CA GLU A 231 15.35 28.78 -3.36
C GLU A 231 16.29 29.63 -2.48
N LYS A 232 17.41 30.03 -3.11
CA LYS A 232 18.41 31.03 -2.71
C LYS A 232 19.50 30.62 -1.71
N ALA A 233 20.63 30.16 -2.25
CA ALA A 233 21.84 30.97 -2.28
C ALA A 233 22.84 30.43 -3.33
N CYS A 234 23.05 31.24 -4.38
CA CYS A 234 24.18 31.17 -5.28
C CYS A 234 25.43 31.81 -4.64
N CYS A 235 26.60 31.33 -5.08
CA CYS A 235 27.92 32.00 -5.17
C CYS A 235 28.87 32.06 -3.94
N VAL A 236 30.18 31.93 -4.28
CA VAL A 236 31.45 32.26 -3.55
C VAL A 236 31.97 31.15 -2.60
N VAL A 237 33.21 30.62 -2.64
CA VAL A 237 34.49 30.95 -3.32
C VAL A 237 35.49 29.77 -3.19
N MET A 238 36.43 29.69 -4.17
CA MET A 238 37.69 28.91 -4.25
C MET A 238 37.64 27.39 -4.48
#